data_AF-A0A1G6BTI4-F1
#
_entry.id   AF-A0A1G6BTI4-F1
#
_cell.length_a   1.000
_cell.length_b   1.000
_cell.length_c   1.000
_cell.angle_alpha   90.00
_cell.angle_beta   90.00
_cell.angle_gamma   90.00
#
_symmetry.space_group_name_H-M   'P 1'
#
loop_
_entity.id
_entity.type
_entity.pdbx_description
1 polymer ?
#
loop_
_entity_poly.entity_id
_entity_poly.type
_entity_poly.pdbx_seq_one_letter_code
_entity_poly.pdbx_strand_id
1 'polypeptide(L)'
;MDNQQILTKIEEALQVATTAKYNAATLYDVSDTRASSFAQDTFMYFDTNDLQGEIQTLRLLIDNLKRILIDIKTHNDHLLLHGGFLPCVDKQIADMFLSTSLCKLLATDQKTVTILDEIIQKINILKKDVEATI
;
A
#
# COMPACT_ATOMS: atom_id res chain seq x y z
N MET A 1 -13.20 -7.90 -21.95
CA MET A 1 -12.33 -6.70 -21.88
C MET A 1 -12.00 -6.31 -20.43
N ASP A 2 -12.83 -6.71 -19.46
CA ASP A 2 -12.76 -6.15 -18.10
C ASP A 2 -11.73 -6.82 -17.17
N ASN A 3 -11.42 -8.12 -17.34
CA ASN A 3 -10.39 -8.80 -16.53
C ASN A 3 -8.98 -8.22 -16.77
N GLN A 4 -8.69 -7.77 -17.99
CA GLN A 4 -7.40 -7.13 -18.31
C GLN A 4 -7.28 -5.76 -17.62
N GLN A 5 -8.39 -5.02 -17.49
CA GLN A 5 -8.41 -3.74 -16.75
C GLN A 5 -8.17 -3.96 -15.25
N ILE A 6 -8.77 -5.02 -14.68
CA ILE A 6 -8.50 -5.44 -13.30
C ILE A 6 -7.02 -5.76 -13.11
N LEU A 7 -6.39 -6.51 -14.01
CA LEU A 7 -4.96 -6.81 -13.94
C LEU A 7 -4.09 -5.54 -13.99
N THR A 8 -4.36 -4.63 -14.92
CA THR A 8 -3.62 -3.34 -14.99
C THR A 8 -3.72 -2.57 -13.67
N LYS A 9 -4.91 -2.55 -13.05
CA LYS A 9 -5.12 -1.89 -11.76
C LYS A 9 -4.42 -2.61 -10.60
N ILE A 10 -4.34 -3.94 -10.63
CA ILE A 10 -3.57 -4.72 -9.66
C ILE A 10 -2.07 -4.41 -9.78
N GLU A 11 -1.54 -4.25 -11.00
CA GLU A 11 -0.15 -3.86 -11.22
C GLU A 11 0.14 -2.44 -10.72
N GLU A 12 -0.77 -1.50 -10.98
CA GLU A 12 -0.71 -0.14 -10.43
C GLU A 12 -0.68 -0.16 -8.89
N ALA A 13 -1.56 -0.96 -8.26
CA ALA A 13 -1.60 -1.13 -6.82
C ALA A 13 -0.29 -1.68 -6.26
N LEU A 14 0.30 -2.68 -6.94
CA LEU A 14 1.57 -3.28 -6.55
C LEU A 14 2.73 -2.28 -6.58
N GLN A 15 2.79 -1.45 -7.64
CA GLN A 15 3.82 -0.42 -7.77
C GLN A 15 3.69 0.66 -6.68
N VAL A 16 2.47 1.12 -6.41
CA VAL A 16 2.21 2.12 -5.36
C VAL A 16 2.52 1.55 -3.98
N ALA A 17 2.10 0.32 -3.67
CA ALA A 17 2.39 -0.33 -2.40
C ALA A 17 3.90 -0.53 -2.17
N THR A 18 4.64 -0.91 -3.21
CA THR A 18 6.10 -1.07 -3.15
C THR A 18 6.80 0.26 -2.89
N THR A 19 6.37 1.32 -3.57
CA THR A 19 6.89 2.69 -3.34
C THR A 19 6.58 3.17 -1.92
N ALA A 20 5.35 2.93 -1.45
CA ALA A 20 4.95 3.27 -0.08
C ALA A 20 5.79 2.53 0.96
N LYS A 21 6.06 1.23 0.76
CA LYS A 21 6.90 0.44 1.66
C LYS A 21 8.32 0.98 1.73
N TYR A 22 8.91 1.31 0.58
CA TYR A 22 10.26 1.89 0.52
C TYR A 22 10.31 3.22 1.29
N ASN A 23 9.37 4.13 1.04
CA ASN A 23 9.29 5.41 1.75
C ASN A 23 9.07 5.24 3.25
N ALA A 24 8.23 4.27 3.67
CA ALA A 24 8.01 3.97 5.07
C ALA A 24 9.28 3.43 5.76
N ALA A 25 10.06 2.60 5.08
CA ALA A 25 11.33 2.09 5.60
C ALA A 25 12.36 3.21 5.79
N THR A 26 12.50 4.10 4.80
CA THR A 26 13.38 5.27 4.89
C THR A 26 13.00 6.19 6.05
N LEU A 27 11.70 6.48 6.20
CA LEU A 27 11.18 7.29 7.30
C LEU A 27 11.45 6.65 8.67
N TYR A 28 11.28 5.32 8.77
CA TYR A 28 11.57 4.58 9.99
C TYR A 28 13.07 4.64 10.34
N ASP A 29 13.96 4.37 9.38
CA ASP A 29 15.41 4.40 9.60
C ASP A 29 15.87 5.78 10.09
N VAL A 30 15.37 6.88 9.48
CA VAL A 30 15.67 8.24 9.94
C VAL A 30 15.18 8.48 11.38
N SER A 31 13.99 7.97 11.73
CA SER A 31 13.42 8.12 13.07
C SER A 31 14.15 7.31 14.15
N ASP A 32 14.58 6.09 13.82
CA ASP A 32 15.30 5.19 14.73
C ASP A 32 16.75 5.67 14.93
N THR A 33 17.39 6.18 13.87
CA THR A 33 18.70 6.84 13.96
C THR A 33 18.64 8.06 14.88
N ARG A 34 17.54 8.83 14.88
CA ARG A 34 17.33 9.97 15.79
C ARG A 34 17.07 9.53 17.25
N ALA A 35 16.38 8.42 17.46
CA ALA A 35 16.12 7.89 18.81
C ALA A 35 17.39 7.31 19.46
N SER A 36 18.28 6.73 18.65
CA SER A 36 19.55 6.14 19.09
C SER A 36 20.69 7.16 19.22
N SER A 37 20.63 8.30 18.51
CA SER A 37 21.65 9.37 18.52
C SER A 37 21.43 10.45 19.59
N PHE A 38 21.18 10.04 20.84
CA PHE A 38 21.51 10.86 22.02
C PHE A 38 23.05 10.91 22.30
N ALA A 39 23.88 10.51 21.33
CA ALA A 39 25.30 10.83 21.29
C ALA A 39 25.48 12.19 20.59
N GLN A 40 25.76 13.18 21.43
CA GLN A 40 26.10 14.57 21.15
C GLN A 40 26.85 14.83 19.81
N ASP A 41 26.42 15.91 19.14
CA ASP A 41 27.24 16.86 18.37
C ASP A 41 27.44 16.80 16.84
N THR A 42 26.77 15.97 16.02
CA THR A 42 27.06 16.02 14.55
C THR A 42 25.90 15.98 13.54
N PHE A 43 24.63 15.99 13.92
CA PHE A 43 23.54 16.01 12.92
C PHE A 43 22.49 17.10 13.16
N MET A 44 22.82 18.34 12.74
CA MET A 44 21.91 19.50 12.76
C MET A 44 21.42 19.92 11.35
N TYR A 45 21.35 18.98 10.38
CA TYR A 45 20.95 19.32 9.00
C TYR A 45 19.96 18.33 8.37
N PHE A 46 18.99 17.83 9.12
CA PHE A 46 17.74 17.37 8.50
C PHE A 46 16.64 18.31 8.97
N ASP A 47 16.33 19.26 8.08
CA ASP A 47 15.31 20.27 8.27
C ASP A 47 13.99 19.55 8.61
N THR A 48 13.36 19.92 9.73
CA THR A 48 12.09 19.31 10.16
C THR A 48 10.99 19.40 9.10
N ASN A 49 11.16 20.32 8.14
CA ASN A 49 10.31 20.49 6.97
C ASN A 49 10.40 19.32 5.96
N ASP A 50 11.59 18.71 5.79
CA ASP A 50 11.79 17.60 4.84
C ASP A 50 11.09 16.33 5.33
N LEU A 51 11.18 16.05 6.64
CA LEU A 51 10.51 14.89 7.24
C LEU A 51 8.98 15.00 7.18
N GLN A 52 8.43 16.21 7.38
CA GLN A 52 6.99 16.43 7.23
C GLN A 52 6.53 16.21 5.77
N GLY A 53 7.33 16.66 4.80
CA GLY A 53 7.08 16.42 3.38
C GLY A 53 7.09 14.93 3.00
N GLU A 54 8.04 14.17 3.53
CA GLU A 54 8.12 12.72 3.31
C GLU A 54 6.94 11.97 3.97
N ILE A 55 6.55 12.34 5.19
CA ILE A 55 5.36 11.80 5.86
C ILE A 55 4.10 12.09 5.04
N GLN A 56 3.96 13.30 4.52
CA GLN A 56 2.82 13.67 3.67
C GLN A 56 2.82 12.87 2.37
N THR A 57 3.99 12.65 1.77
CA THR A 57 4.15 11.82 0.57
C THR A 57 3.71 10.37 0.85
N LEU A 58 4.13 9.79 1.98
CA LEU A 58 3.69 8.44 2.36
C LEU A 58 2.18 8.35 2.57
N ARG A 59 1.56 9.37 3.20
CA ARG A 59 0.09 9.42 3.35
C ARG A 59 -0.61 9.45 1.99
N LEU A 60 -0.13 10.27 1.06
CA LEU A 60 -0.67 10.34 -0.31
C LEU A 60 -0.56 9.00 -1.04
N LEU A 61 0.57 8.29 -0.89
CA LEU A 61 0.74 6.95 -1.48
C LEU A 61 -0.23 5.93 -0.88
N ILE A 62 -0.41 5.94 0.45
CA ILE A 62 -1.37 5.06 1.15
C ILE A 62 -2.81 5.35 0.69
N ASP A 63 -3.19 6.62 0.57
CA ASP A 63 -4.52 6.98 0.13
C ASP A 63 -4.75 6.68 -1.36
N ASN A 64 -3.72 6.84 -2.20
CA ASN A 64 -3.77 6.40 -3.58
C ASN A 64 -3.93 4.88 -3.68
N LEU A 65 -3.21 4.11 -2.87
CA LEU A 65 -3.35 2.66 -2.80
C LEU A 65 -4.78 2.25 -2.43
N LYS A 66 -5.38 2.87 -1.40
CA LYS A 66 -6.78 2.64 -1.03
C LYS A 66 -7.72 2.90 -2.20
N ARG A 67 -7.53 4.01 -2.92
CA ARG A 67 -8.35 4.37 -4.09
C ARG A 67 -8.23 3.30 -5.18
N ILE A 68 -7.02 2.88 -5.53
CA ILE A 68 -6.81 1.84 -6.55
C ILE A 68 -7.48 0.53 -6.15
N LEU A 69 -7.39 0.12 -4.87
CA LEU A 69 -8.07 -1.09 -4.40
C LEU A 69 -9.61 -0.96 -4.50
N ILE A 70 -10.18 0.20 -4.20
CA ILE A 70 -11.62 0.46 -4.39
C ILE A 70 -11.97 0.40 -5.88
N ASP A 71 -11.13 0.95 -6.76
CA ASP A 71 -11.35 0.88 -8.20
C ASP A 71 -11.34 -0.57 -8.67
N ILE A 72 -10.39 -1.41 -8.24
CA ILE A 72 -10.35 -2.84 -8.57
C ILE A 72 -11.66 -3.53 -8.17
N LYS A 73 -12.15 -3.27 -6.94
CA LYS A 73 -13.43 -3.81 -6.48
C LYS A 73 -14.58 -3.34 -7.36
N THR A 74 -14.62 -2.05 -7.68
CA THR A 74 -15.69 -1.48 -8.52
C THR A 74 -15.71 -2.14 -9.90
N HIS A 75 -14.55 -2.40 -10.51
CA HIS A 75 -14.47 -3.15 -11.77
C HIS A 75 -14.96 -4.60 -11.61
N ASN A 76 -14.66 -5.25 -10.49
CA ASN A 76 -15.19 -6.59 -10.19
C ASN A 76 -16.71 -6.57 -9.97
N ASP A 77 -17.26 -5.56 -9.30
CA ASP A 77 -18.70 -5.37 -9.13
C ASP A 77 -19.38 -5.12 -10.48
N HIS A 78 -18.73 -4.41 -11.41
CA HIS A 78 -19.24 -4.22 -12.77
C HIS A 78 -19.29 -5.52 -13.58
N LEU A 79 -18.37 -6.47 -13.34
CA LEU A 79 -18.44 -7.78 -13.99
C LEU A 79 -19.77 -8.50 -13.70
N LEU A 80 -20.34 -8.33 -12.49
CA LEU A 80 -21.62 -8.94 -12.11
C LEU A 80 -22.74 -8.56 -13.07
N LEU A 81 -22.73 -7.32 -13.57
CA LEU A 81 -23.71 -6.81 -14.53
C LEU A 81 -23.62 -7.50 -15.90
N HIS A 82 -22.48 -8.13 -16.19
CA HIS A 82 -22.19 -8.82 -17.44
C HIS A 82 -22.11 -10.35 -17.28
N GLY A 83 -22.53 -10.89 -16.12
CA GLY A 83 -22.54 -12.32 -15.84
C GLY A 83 -21.16 -12.91 -15.48
N GLY A 84 -20.15 -12.07 -15.28
CA GLY A 84 -18.84 -12.46 -14.74
C GLY A 84 -18.73 -12.07 -13.27
N PHE A 85 -17.86 -12.73 -12.52
CA PHE A 85 -17.51 -12.30 -11.16
C PHE A 85 -16.23 -13.00 -10.72
N LEU A 86 -15.35 -12.29 -10.03
CA LEU A 86 -14.13 -12.84 -9.46
C LEU A 86 -14.21 -12.80 -7.92
N PRO A 87 -14.71 -13.86 -7.25
CA PRO A 87 -14.82 -13.91 -5.79
C PRO A 87 -13.49 -13.69 -5.07
N CYS A 88 -12.37 -14.04 -5.71
CA CYS A 88 -11.03 -13.82 -5.18
C CYS A 88 -10.72 -12.32 -4.96
N VAL A 89 -11.21 -11.45 -5.83
CA VAL A 89 -11.01 -9.99 -5.74
C VAL A 89 -11.66 -9.44 -4.47
N ASP A 90 -12.94 -9.74 -4.25
CA ASP A 90 -13.67 -9.27 -3.07
C ASP A 90 -13.07 -9.76 -1.77
N LYS A 91 -12.70 -11.05 -1.72
CA LYS A 91 -12.08 -11.66 -0.55
C LYS A 91 -10.77 -10.95 -0.20
N GLN A 92 -9.87 -10.79 -1.17
CA GLN A 92 -8.55 -10.21 -0.93
C GLN A 92 -8.64 -8.72 -0.59
N ILE A 93 -9.51 -7.96 -1.25
CA ILE A 93 -9.69 -6.53 -0.95
C ILE A 93 -10.28 -6.34 0.44
N ALA A 94 -11.31 -7.10 0.82
CA ALA A 94 -11.86 -7.04 2.17
C ALA A 94 -10.80 -7.35 3.23
N ASP A 95 -9.99 -8.39 2.99
CA ASP A 95 -8.91 -8.80 3.88
C ASP A 95 -7.80 -7.73 3.99
N MET A 96 -7.51 -6.99 2.90
CA MET A 96 -6.57 -5.87 2.90
C MET A 96 -7.07 -4.65 3.70
N PHE A 97 -8.37 -4.34 3.60
CA PHE A 97 -8.95 -3.20 4.32
C PHE A 97 -9.22 -3.50 5.79
N LEU A 98 -9.67 -4.71 6.12
CA LEU A 98 -10.13 -5.08 7.45
C LEU A 98 -9.02 -5.70 8.31
N SER A 99 -8.26 -6.65 7.77
CA SER A 99 -7.32 -7.44 8.58
C SER A 99 -5.95 -6.78 8.70
N THR A 100 -5.40 -6.28 7.59
CA THR A 100 -4.11 -5.55 7.58
C THR A 100 -4.23 -4.12 8.09
N SER A 101 -5.44 -3.65 8.46
CA SER A 101 -5.65 -2.32 9.03
C SER A 101 -5.05 -1.19 8.17
N LEU A 102 -5.15 -1.28 6.84
CA LEU A 102 -4.68 -0.22 5.92
C LEU A 102 -5.26 1.16 6.28
N CYS A 103 -6.45 1.20 6.87
CA CYS A 103 -7.10 2.40 7.37
C CYS A 103 -6.49 2.99 8.64
N LYS A 104 -5.66 2.23 9.38
CA LYS A 104 -5.05 2.63 10.66
C LYS A 104 -3.55 2.88 10.55
N LEU A 105 -2.99 2.85 9.34
CA LEU A 105 -1.57 3.09 9.12
C LEU A 105 -1.18 4.51 9.54
N LEU A 106 -0.19 4.60 10.41
CA LEU A 106 0.43 5.85 10.82
C LEU A 106 1.84 5.88 10.21
N ALA A 107 2.17 6.97 9.51
CA ALA A 107 3.41 7.10 8.75
C ALA A 107 4.71 6.91 9.57
N THR A 108 4.63 7.07 10.89
CA THR A 108 5.78 6.96 11.81
C THR A 108 5.75 5.67 12.65
N ASP A 109 4.80 4.77 12.43
CA ASP A 109 4.73 3.49 13.14
C ASP A 109 5.61 2.46 12.41
N GLN A 110 6.48 1.78 13.17
CA GLN A 110 7.30 0.66 12.69
C GLN A 110 6.44 -0.42 12.00
N LYS A 111 5.20 -0.61 12.46
CA LYS A 111 4.28 -1.59 11.88
C LYS A 111 3.85 -1.25 10.46
N THR A 112 3.99 0.00 10.02
CA THR A 112 3.58 0.42 8.68
C THR A 112 4.37 -0.28 7.58
N VAL A 113 5.67 -0.53 7.80
CA VAL A 113 6.50 -1.28 6.84
C VAL A 113 6.05 -2.74 6.76
N THR A 114 5.81 -3.38 7.91
CA THR A 114 5.35 -4.78 7.98
C THR A 114 3.97 -4.95 7.33
N ILE A 115 3.03 -4.06 7.64
CA ILE A 115 1.68 -4.09 7.07
C ILE A 115 1.70 -3.87 5.56
N LEU A 116 2.54 -2.94 5.06
CA LEU A 116 2.69 -2.73 3.62
C LEU A 116 3.30 -3.95 2.93
N ASP A 117 4.19 -4.70 3.58
CA ASP A 117 4.69 -5.97 3.05
C ASP A 117 3.59 -7.04 2.95
N GLU A 118 2.77 -7.18 4.00
CA GLU A 118 1.62 -8.10 3.98
C GLU A 118 0.63 -7.73 2.87
N ILE A 119 0.37 -6.44 2.66
CA ILE A 119 -0.49 -5.95 1.56
C ILE A 119 0.12 -6.29 0.20
N ILE A 120 1.43 -6.08 0.00
CA ILE A 120 2.12 -6.47 -1.24
C ILE A 120 1.97 -7.97 -1.50
N GLN A 121 2.12 -8.82 -0.48
CA GLN A 121 1.93 -10.26 -0.61
C GLN A 121 0.49 -10.60 -1.03
N LYS A 122 -0.52 -9.96 -0.42
CA LYS A 122 -1.92 -10.15 -0.80
C LYS A 122 -2.24 -9.67 -2.21
N ILE A 123 -1.69 -8.53 -2.64
CA ILE A 123 -1.84 -8.03 -4.02
C ILE A 123 -1.22 -9.02 -5.01
N ASN A 124 -0.05 -9.61 -4.70
CA ASN A 124 0.57 -10.63 -5.54
C ASN A 124 -0.25 -11.93 -5.62
N ILE A 125 -0.85 -12.36 -4.52
CA ILE A 125 -1.78 -13.51 -4.52
C ILE A 125 -2.99 -13.18 -5.39
N LEU A 126 -3.59 -12.01 -5.20
CA LEU A 126 -4.70 -11.55 -6.01
C LEU A 126 -4.36 -11.50 -7.50
N LYS A 127 -3.18 -11.00 -7.86
CA LYS A 127 -2.69 -10.98 -9.25
C LYS A 127 -2.70 -12.38 -9.85
N LYS A 128 -2.08 -13.34 -9.17
CA LYS A 128 -2.01 -14.74 -9.63
C LYS A 128 -3.40 -15.37 -9.75
N ASP A 129 -4.28 -15.10 -8.78
CA ASP A 129 -5.65 -15.62 -8.79
C ASP A 129 -6.45 -15.08 -9.99
N VAL A 130 -6.29 -13.79 -10.33
CA VAL A 130 -6.95 -13.20 -11.50
C VAL A 130 -6.32 -13.70 -12.81
N GLU A 131 -4.99 -13.80 -12.90
CA GLU A 131 -4.30 -14.36 -14.06
C GLU A 131 -4.74 -15.80 -14.37
N ALA A 132 -5.04 -16.60 -13.35
CA ALA A 132 -5.53 -17.97 -13.52
C ALA A 132 -6.98 -18.06 -14.05
N THR A 133 -7.70 -16.93 -14.14
CA THR A 133 -9.09 -16.86 -14.60
C THR A 133 -9.25 -16.29 -16.02
N ILE A 134 -8.14 -15.95 -16.68
CA ILE A 134 -8.07 -15.46 -18.07
C ILE A 134 -7.64 -16.59 -18.99
#